data_AF-A0A846ZP40-F1
#
_entry.id   AF-A0A846ZP40-F1
#
_cell.length_a   1.000
_cell.length_b   1.000
_cell.length_c   1.000
_cell.angle_alpha   90.00
_cell.angle_beta   90.00
_cell.angle_gamma   90.00
#
_symmetry.space_group_name_H-M   'P 1'
#
loop_
_entity.id
_entity.type
_entity.pdbx_description
1 polymer ?
#
loop_
_entity_poly.entity_id
_entity_poly.type
_entity_poly.pdbx_seq_one_letter_code
_entity_poly.pdbx_strand_id
1 'polypeptide(L)'
;MSDLCRIRRMRGRAAFPLLSLLVIALAAAGVLTHRWMQRKAAERAASKGPAVASSAPRQEVAVTAMGHAQLLAAARRALAEHRLLAPEGDNAFAYYLEARKRQPHNRVVSSALRELFPFAVESAEQSINAGRFDEAEREIALLDRADPTNYSLNILRAKLDAQRKLAQTPPPAAHGRSKPEGSRVATTTATAPSDAPSQTPPPPAQASAPAVEPKPAAPAPQMAQAAPVAPTEAPVQRTPPLLLRRVQPAYPVAARRAHRQGWVDVGYTVDAEGHVVDAHVVAARPRHIFDVAALNAVRYWEYKPALRDGKAVAQAVQSRILFHL
;
A
#
# COMPACT_ATOMS: atom_id res chain seq x y z
N MET A 1 -55.29 42.88 -76.05
CA MET A 1 -54.68 41.56 -76.31
C MET A 1 -53.24 41.64 -75.83
N SER A 2 -53.03 41.52 -74.53
CA SER A 2 -52.77 40.26 -73.80
C SER A 2 -51.26 40.21 -73.52
N ASP A 3 -50.94 40.46 -72.25
CA ASP A 3 -49.75 40.06 -71.52
C ASP A 3 -48.39 40.06 -72.23
N LEU A 4 -47.45 40.87 -71.73
CA LEU A 4 -46.17 40.36 -71.24
C LEU A 4 -45.34 41.45 -70.52
N CYS A 5 -44.99 41.09 -69.28
CA CYS A 5 -43.75 41.46 -68.58
C CYS A 5 -43.52 42.92 -68.16
N ARG A 6 -44.31 43.34 -67.17
CA ARG A 6 -43.91 44.37 -66.19
C ARG A 6 -42.82 43.78 -65.26
N ILE A 7 -41.56 43.78 -65.70
CA ILE A 7 -40.41 43.39 -64.86
C ILE A 7 -39.85 44.63 -64.15
N ARG A 8 -40.20 44.83 -62.88
CA ARG A 8 -39.23 45.26 -61.85
C ARG A 8 -39.81 45.26 -60.41
N ARG A 9 -38.97 44.79 -59.48
CA ARG A 9 -39.05 44.79 -58.00
C ARG A 9 -39.94 43.66 -57.46
N MET A 10 -39.48 42.72 -56.64
CA MET A 10 -38.65 42.89 -55.44
C MET A 10 -37.79 41.63 -55.20
N ARG A 11 -36.46 41.81 -55.09
CA ARG A 11 -35.55 40.85 -54.45
C ARG A 11 -35.68 41.05 -52.94
N GLY A 12 -35.97 39.97 -52.20
CA GLY A 12 -35.78 39.90 -50.75
C GLY A 12 -37.01 39.40 -49.98
N ARG A 13 -36.77 38.45 -49.07
CA ARG A 13 -37.67 37.91 -48.02
C ARG A 13 -38.39 36.56 -48.24
N ALA A 14 -37.78 35.58 -48.91
CA ALA A 14 -38.28 34.19 -48.84
C ALA A 14 -37.22 33.09 -48.64
N ALA A 15 -35.96 33.43 -48.34
CA ALA A 15 -34.88 32.43 -48.18
C ALA A 15 -34.61 32.00 -46.73
N PHE A 16 -35.01 32.80 -45.72
CA PHE A 16 -34.71 32.50 -44.31
C PHE A 16 -35.57 31.42 -43.63
N PRO A 17 -36.89 31.28 -43.88
CA PRO A 17 -37.68 30.27 -43.18
C PRO A 17 -37.36 28.83 -43.63
N LEU A 18 -37.01 28.65 -44.92
CA LEU A 18 -36.62 27.34 -45.47
C LEU A 18 -35.27 26.86 -44.95
N LEU A 19 -34.29 27.76 -44.80
CA LEU A 19 -32.98 27.41 -44.23
C LEU A 19 -33.11 27.01 -42.74
N SER A 20 -33.97 27.69 -41.99
CA SER A 20 -34.21 27.39 -40.57
C SER A 20 -34.87 26.02 -40.37
N LEU A 21 -35.87 25.68 -41.21
CA LEU A 21 -36.48 24.34 -41.19
C LEU A 21 -35.49 23.23 -41.56
N LEU A 22 -34.58 23.48 -42.51
CA LEU A 22 -33.54 22.51 -42.87
C LEU A 22 -32.56 22.26 -41.70
N VAL A 23 -32.15 23.31 -40.99
CA VAL A 23 -31.25 23.19 -39.84
C VAL A 23 -31.92 22.43 -38.70
N ILE A 24 -33.20 22.69 -38.44
CA ILE A 24 -33.97 21.96 -37.41
C ILE A 24 -34.13 20.49 -37.81
N ALA A 25 -34.40 20.19 -39.08
CA ALA A 25 -34.51 18.81 -39.57
C ALA A 25 -33.18 18.04 -39.45
N LEU A 26 -32.05 18.67 -39.75
CA LEU A 26 -30.71 18.08 -39.57
C LEU A 26 -30.36 17.86 -38.10
N ALA A 27 -30.71 18.81 -37.22
CA ALA A 27 -30.52 18.65 -35.77
C ALA A 27 -31.39 17.51 -35.21
N ALA A 28 -32.65 17.40 -35.64
CA ALA A 28 -33.55 16.31 -35.24
C ALA A 28 -33.04 14.95 -35.74
N ALA A 29 -32.55 14.85 -36.97
CA ALA A 29 -31.92 13.65 -37.51
C ALA A 29 -30.63 13.27 -36.77
N GLY A 30 -29.83 14.26 -36.36
CA GLY A 30 -28.64 14.05 -35.53
C GLY A 30 -28.98 13.51 -34.14
N VAL A 31 -30.01 14.03 -33.49
CA VAL A 31 -30.49 13.52 -32.19
C VAL A 31 -31.08 12.11 -32.33
N LEU A 32 -31.80 11.83 -33.43
CA LEU A 32 -32.38 10.51 -33.69
C LEU A 32 -31.30 9.45 -33.94
N THR A 33 -30.27 9.77 -34.74
CA THR A 33 -29.13 8.89 -34.99
C THR A 33 -28.28 8.68 -33.75
N HIS A 34 -28.09 9.72 -32.93
CA HIS A 34 -27.42 9.60 -31.64
C HIS A 34 -28.20 8.68 -30.67
N ARG A 35 -29.53 8.84 -30.57
CA ARG A 35 -30.37 7.95 -29.74
C ARG A 35 -30.41 6.51 -30.27
N TRP A 36 -30.37 6.32 -31.59
CA TRP A 36 -30.28 5.00 -32.21
C TRP A 36 -28.92 4.33 -31.97
N MET A 37 -27.81 5.09 -32.07
CA MET A 37 -26.47 4.60 -31.69
C MET A 37 -26.38 4.25 -30.21
N GLN A 38 -26.98 5.04 -29.32
CA GLN A 38 -27.00 4.71 -27.89
C GLN A 38 -27.81 3.45 -27.59
N ARG A 39 -28.92 3.20 -28.30
CA ARG A 39 -29.66 1.93 -28.19
C ARG A 39 -28.85 0.75 -28.72
N LYS A 40 -28.17 0.89 -29.86
CA LYS A 40 -27.25 -0.14 -30.40
C LYS A 40 -26.04 -0.40 -29.49
N ALA A 41 -25.54 0.63 -28.80
CA ALA A 41 -24.48 0.49 -27.80
C ALA A 41 -24.98 -0.23 -26.54
N ALA A 42 -26.22 0.05 -26.11
CA ALA A 42 -26.89 -0.67 -25.03
C ALA A 42 -27.18 -2.14 -25.40
N GLU A 43 -27.52 -2.43 -26.66
CA GLU A 43 -27.66 -3.80 -27.18
C GLU A 43 -26.31 -4.53 -27.26
N ARG A 44 -25.22 -3.85 -27.62
CA ARG A 44 -23.86 -4.43 -27.53
C ARG A 44 -23.44 -4.69 -26.09
N ALA A 45 -23.78 -3.79 -25.16
CA ALA A 45 -23.58 -4.00 -23.73
C ALA A 45 -24.46 -5.14 -23.18
N ALA A 46 -25.68 -5.32 -23.68
CA ALA A 46 -26.57 -6.43 -23.30
C ALA A 46 -26.14 -7.77 -23.91
N SER A 47 -25.57 -7.78 -25.12
CA SER A 47 -24.95 -8.97 -25.72
C SER A 47 -23.62 -9.36 -25.05
N LYS A 48 -23.05 -8.45 -24.26
CA LYS A 48 -22.00 -8.71 -23.28
C LYS A 48 -22.65 -8.88 -21.91
N GLY A 49 -23.50 -9.90 -21.81
CA GLY A 49 -24.13 -10.32 -20.56
C GLY A 49 -23.10 -10.49 -19.45
N PRO A 50 -23.54 -10.48 -18.18
CA PRO A 50 -22.65 -10.46 -17.03
C PRO A 50 -21.68 -11.64 -17.12
N ALA A 51 -20.39 -11.34 -17.26
CA ALA A 51 -19.33 -12.26 -16.87
C ALA A 51 -19.31 -12.34 -15.33
N VAL A 52 -20.41 -12.80 -14.75
CA VAL A 52 -20.52 -13.14 -13.34
C VAL A 52 -20.06 -14.59 -13.23
N ALA A 53 -18.90 -14.75 -12.58
CA ALA A 53 -18.58 -15.87 -11.69
C ALA A 53 -18.85 -17.28 -12.23
N SER A 54 -18.04 -17.77 -13.17
CA SER A 54 -17.77 -19.22 -13.27
C SER A 54 -16.53 -19.54 -14.12
N SER A 55 -15.39 -18.93 -13.80
CA SER A 55 -14.09 -19.40 -14.31
C SER A 55 -13.19 -19.98 -13.22
N ALA A 56 -13.52 -19.77 -11.94
CA ALA A 56 -12.73 -20.20 -10.78
C ALA A 56 -12.33 -21.70 -10.81
N PRO A 57 -13.25 -22.68 -10.95
CA PRO A 57 -12.83 -24.08 -10.92
C PRO A 57 -12.07 -24.50 -12.18
N ARG A 58 -12.33 -23.89 -13.34
CA ARG A 58 -11.64 -24.24 -14.60
C ARG A 58 -10.23 -23.65 -14.67
N GLN A 59 -10.04 -22.44 -14.16
CA GLN A 59 -8.74 -21.78 -14.14
C GLN A 59 -7.85 -22.35 -13.04
N GLU A 60 -8.38 -22.67 -11.86
CA GLU A 60 -7.61 -23.29 -10.77
C GLU A 60 -7.08 -24.69 -11.17
N VAL A 61 -7.88 -25.49 -11.88
CA VAL A 61 -7.44 -26.77 -12.46
C VAL A 61 -6.39 -26.58 -13.56
N ALA A 62 -6.47 -25.50 -14.34
CA ALA A 62 -5.46 -25.19 -15.34
C ALA A 62 -4.13 -24.78 -14.70
N VAL A 63 -4.15 -24.04 -13.59
CA VAL A 63 -2.93 -23.65 -12.84
C VAL A 63 -2.25 -24.88 -12.23
N THR A 64 -3.01 -25.78 -11.61
CA THR A 64 -2.45 -27.00 -10.99
C THR A 64 -1.86 -27.97 -12.01
N ALA A 65 -2.25 -27.91 -13.28
CA ALA A 65 -1.67 -28.73 -14.36
C ALA A 65 -0.34 -28.18 -14.93
N MET A 66 0.00 -26.91 -14.71
CA MET A 66 1.18 -26.27 -15.33
C MET A 66 2.52 -26.78 -14.78
N GLY A 67 3.53 -26.89 -15.65
CA GLY A 67 4.90 -27.20 -15.22
C GLY A 67 5.53 -26.06 -14.40
N HIS A 68 6.55 -26.36 -13.58
CA HIS A 68 7.18 -25.35 -12.69
C HIS A 68 7.65 -24.09 -13.42
N ALA A 69 8.31 -24.24 -14.57
CA ALA A 69 8.76 -23.10 -15.38
C ALA A 69 7.59 -22.28 -15.94
N GLN A 70 6.48 -22.94 -16.32
CA GLN A 70 5.27 -22.28 -16.80
C GLN A 70 4.59 -21.50 -15.67
N LEU A 71 4.55 -22.05 -14.46
CA LEU A 71 4.02 -21.36 -13.27
C LEU A 71 4.82 -20.08 -12.97
N LEU A 72 6.15 -20.13 -13.02
CA LEU A 72 6.98 -18.94 -12.82
C LEU A 72 6.76 -17.89 -13.91
N ALA A 73 6.60 -18.31 -15.17
CA ALA A 73 6.31 -17.40 -16.27
C ALA A 73 4.92 -16.76 -16.14
N ALA A 74 3.91 -17.54 -15.77
CA ALA A 74 2.55 -17.07 -15.50
C ALA A 74 2.53 -16.08 -14.31
N ALA A 75 3.27 -16.38 -13.24
CA ALA A 75 3.40 -15.49 -12.10
C ALA A 75 3.97 -14.12 -12.48
N ARG A 76 5.07 -14.09 -13.26
CA ARG A 76 5.67 -12.84 -13.74
C ARG A 76 4.74 -12.05 -14.65
N ARG A 77 3.96 -12.73 -15.50
CA ARG A 77 2.95 -12.09 -16.35
C ARG A 77 1.85 -11.46 -15.50
N ALA A 78 1.34 -12.19 -14.50
CA ALA A 78 0.34 -11.66 -13.58
C ALA A 78 0.87 -10.42 -12.83
N LEU A 79 2.14 -10.41 -12.40
CA LEU A 79 2.77 -9.23 -11.80
C LEU A 79 2.87 -8.04 -12.76
N ALA A 80 3.26 -8.26 -14.02
CA ALA A 80 3.32 -7.22 -15.04
C ALA A 80 1.93 -6.60 -15.32
N GLU A 81 0.87 -7.38 -15.10
CA GLU A 81 -0.52 -6.95 -15.21
C GLU A 81 -1.09 -6.41 -13.88
N HIS A 82 -0.25 -6.24 -12.85
CA HIS A 82 -0.64 -5.80 -11.50
C HIS A 82 -1.64 -6.72 -10.77
N ARG A 83 -1.73 -8.00 -11.19
CA ARG A 83 -2.62 -9.01 -10.60
C ARG A 83 -1.92 -9.75 -9.46
N LEU A 84 -1.77 -9.06 -8.32
CA LEU A 84 -0.99 -9.56 -7.18
C LEU A 84 -1.73 -10.63 -6.38
N LEU A 85 -2.91 -10.29 -5.84
CA LEU A 85 -3.78 -11.19 -5.06
C LEU A 85 -5.16 -11.40 -5.69
N ALA A 86 -5.59 -10.48 -6.55
CA ALA A 86 -6.83 -10.55 -7.32
C ALA A 86 -6.51 -10.54 -8.83
N PRO A 87 -7.35 -11.14 -9.69
CA PRO A 87 -8.57 -11.91 -9.39
C PRO A 87 -8.30 -13.31 -8.80
N GLU A 88 -9.36 -14.01 -8.38
CA GLU A 88 -9.25 -15.37 -7.82
C GLU A 88 -8.65 -16.36 -8.82
N GLY A 89 -7.73 -17.22 -8.37
CA GLY A 89 -7.14 -18.33 -9.15
C GLY A 89 -6.18 -17.91 -10.26
N ASP A 90 -6.26 -16.67 -10.75
CA ASP A 90 -5.41 -16.09 -11.77
C ASP A 90 -4.72 -14.85 -11.21
N ASN A 91 -3.74 -15.08 -10.33
CA ASN A 91 -2.93 -14.03 -9.71
C ASN A 91 -1.51 -14.53 -9.40
N ALA A 92 -0.58 -13.60 -9.23
CA ALA A 92 0.83 -13.91 -9.04
C ALA A 92 1.09 -14.81 -7.82
N PHE A 93 0.41 -14.54 -6.69
CA PHE A 93 0.57 -15.35 -5.47
C PHE A 93 0.10 -16.79 -5.67
N ALA A 94 -1.05 -17.01 -6.32
CA ALA A 94 -1.55 -18.35 -6.60
C ALA A 94 -0.53 -19.17 -7.41
N TYR A 95 0.06 -18.58 -8.45
CA TYR A 95 1.09 -19.23 -9.26
C TYR A 95 2.37 -19.54 -8.46
N TYR A 96 2.86 -18.61 -7.64
CA TYR A 96 4.05 -18.85 -6.82
C TYR A 96 3.82 -19.89 -5.72
N LEU A 97 2.64 -19.87 -5.08
CA LEU A 97 2.27 -20.87 -4.08
C LEU A 97 2.20 -22.27 -4.69
N GLU A 98 1.64 -22.39 -5.89
CA GLU A 98 1.59 -23.65 -6.62
C GLU A 98 2.99 -24.12 -7.06
N ALA A 99 3.84 -23.20 -7.53
CA ALA A 99 5.24 -23.48 -7.83
C ALA A 99 6.02 -23.96 -6.58
N ARG A 100 5.71 -23.41 -5.39
CA ARG A 100 6.31 -23.83 -4.12
C ARG A 100 5.89 -25.24 -3.72
N LYS A 101 4.64 -25.64 -3.96
CA LYS A 101 4.20 -27.03 -3.67
C LYS A 101 5.01 -28.05 -4.48
N ARG A 102 5.32 -27.73 -5.73
CA ARG A 102 6.12 -28.59 -6.62
C ARG A 102 7.59 -28.62 -6.23
N GLN A 103 8.15 -27.49 -5.81
CA GLN A 103 9.54 -27.38 -5.37
C GLN A 103 9.66 -26.56 -4.06
N PRO A 104 9.48 -27.21 -2.89
CA PRO A 104 9.43 -26.51 -1.60
C PRO A 104 10.71 -25.74 -1.24
N HIS A 105 11.86 -26.20 -1.74
CA HIS A 105 13.17 -25.62 -1.44
C HIS A 105 13.68 -24.65 -2.52
N ASN A 106 12.84 -24.26 -3.48
CA ASN A 106 13.25 -23.35 -4.54
C ASN A 106 13.42 -21.91 -3.99
N ARG A 107 14.67 -21.44 -3.92
CA ARG A 107 15.00 -20.10 -3.41
C ARG A 107 14.34 -18.96 -4.20
N VAL A 108 14.13 -19.13 -5.50
CA VAL A 108 13.51 -18.09 -6.36
C VAL A 108 12.07 -17.85 -5.93
N VAL A 109 11.31 -18.91 -5.68
CA VAL A 109 9.90 -18.81 -5.27
C VAL A 109 9.80 -18.22 -3.86
N SER A 110 10.62 -18.69 -2.93
CA SER A 110 10.62 -18.19 -1.56
C SER A 110 11.06 -16.73 -1.45
N SER A 111 12.05 -16.29 -2.26
CA SER A 111 12.44 -14.87 -2.33
C SER A 111 11.31 -14.03 -2.91
N ALA A 112 10.72 -14.45 -4.02
CA ALA A 112 9.62 -13.73 -4.65
C ALA A 112 8.42 -13.55 -3.70
N LEU A 113 7.99 -14.61 -3.02
CA LEU A 113 6.89 -14.53 -2.05
C LEU A 113 7.22 -13.57 -0.89
N ARG A 114 8.47 -13.55 -0.41
CA ARG A 114 8.92 -12.64 0.64
C ARG A 114 8.96 -11.18 0.17
N GLU A 115 9.51 -10.93 -1.01
CA GLU A 115 9.63 -9.60 -1.62
C GLU A 115 8.26 -8.99 -1.93
N LEU A 116 7.31 -9.81 -2.38
CA LEU A 116 5.98 -9.38 -2.78
C LEU A 116 5.01 -9.24 -1.59
N PHE A 117 5.30 -9.87 -0.45
CA PHE A 117 4.43 -9.88 0.73
C PHE A 117 4.00 -8.49 1.19
N PRO A 118 4.89 -7.48 1.32
CA PRO A 118 4.49 -6.15 1.78
C PRO A 118 3.48 -5.46 0.84
N PHE A 119 3.62 -5.65 -0.47
CA PHE A 119 2.68 -5.12 -1.46
C PHE A 119 1.34 -5.83 -1.42
N ALA A 120 1.36 -7.14 -1.15
CA ALA A 120 0.17 -7.95 -1.05
C ALA A 120 -0.63 -7.61 0.23
N VAL A 121 0.05 -7.31 1.34
CA VAL A 121 -0.58 -6.76 2.55
C VAL A 121 -1.30 -5.44 2.24
N GLU A 122 -0.69 -4.53 1.48
CA GLU A 122 -1.33 -3.25 1.10
C GLU A 122 -2.58 -3.48 0.23
N SER A 123 -2.53 -4.41 -0.73
CA SER A 123 -3.69 -4.80 -1.54
C SER A 123 -4.84 -5.29 -0.66
N ALA A 124 -4.55 -6.18 0.30
CA ALA A 124 -5.52 -6.67 1.26
C ALA A 124 -6.09 -5.54 2.14
N GLU A 125 -5.22 -4.63 2.64
CA GLU A 125 -5.66 -3.46 3.39
C GLU A 125 -6.60 -2.56 2.57
N GLN A 126 -6.33 -2.39 1.27
CA GLN A 126 -7.15 -1.60 0.36
C GLN A 126 -8.51 -2.26 0.12
N SER A 127 -8.58 -3.58 -0.04
CA SER A 127 -9.85 -4.31 -0.15
C SER A 127 -10.71 -4.17 1.10
N ILE A 128 -10.10 -4.25 2.30
CA ILE A 128 -10.78 -3.99 3.58
C ILE A 128 -11.34 -2.57 3.63
N ASN A 129 -10.51 -1.57 3.30
CA ASN A 129 -10.91 -0.15 3.31
C ASN A 129 -12.02 0.16 2.29
N ALA A 130 -12.03 -0.57 1.16
CA ALA A 130 -13.05 -0.43 0.12
C ALA A 130 -14.38 -1.12 0.46
N GLY A 131 -14.49 -1.77 1.63
CA GLY A 131 -15.68 -2.53 2.02
C GLY A 131 -15.85 -3.85 1.26
N ARG A 132 -14.83 -4.28 0.48
CA ARG A 132 -14.84 -5.54 -0.27
C ARG A 132 -14.40 -6.70 0.63
N PHE A 133 -15.22 -6.99 1.64
CA PHE A 133 -14.85 -7.89 2.72
C PHE A 133 -14.60 -9.34 2.27
N ASP A 134 -15.37 -9.84 1.31
CA ASP A 134 -15.19 -11.20 0.77
C ASP A 134 -13.87 -11.33 -0.02
N GLU A 135 -13.47 -10.27 -0.72
CA GLU A 135 -12.20 -10.22 -1.43
C GLU A 135 -11.03 -10.17 -0.44
N ALA A 136 -11.11 -9.27 0.54
CA ALA A 136 -10.12 -9.15 1.60
C ALA A 136 -9.89 -10.46 2.37
N GLU A 137 -10.96 -11.21 2.69
CA GLU A 137 -10.83 -12.49 3.40
C GLU A 137 -10.03 -13.52 2.59
N ARG A 138 -10.29 -13.61 1.28
CA ARG A 138 -9.53 -14.50 0.39
C ARG A 138 -8.09 -14.06 0.21
N GLU A 139 -7.85 -12.75 0.09
CA GLU A 139 -6.52 -12.16 0.00
C GLU A 139 -5.69 -12.50 1.25
N ILE A 140 -6.29 -12.36 2.44
CA ILE A 140 -5.68 -12.76 3.72
C ILE A 140 -5.40 -14.27 3.74
N ALA A 141 -6.31 -15.11 3.24
CA ALA A 141 -6.10 -16.56 3.17
C ALA A 141 -4.94 -16.96 2.23
N LEU A 142 -4.73 -16.24 1.13
CA LEU A 142 -3.56 -16.43 0.26
C LEU A 142 -2.26 -16.03 0.95
N LEU A 143 -2.27 -14.90 1.66
CA LEU A 143 -1.14 -14.43 2.45
C LEU A 143 -0.79 -15.40 3.59
N ASP A 144 -1.79 -15.97 4.26
CA ASP A 144 -1.61 -16.98 5.31
C ASP A 144 -0.93 -18.24 4.79
N ARG A 145 -1.33 -18.71 3.59
CA ARG A 145 -0.62 -19.82 2.93
C ARG A 145 0.81 -19.44 2.58
N ALA A 146 1.08 -18.18 2.23
CA ALA A 146 2.42 -17.73 1.86
C ALA A 146 3.36 -17.69 3.08
N ASP A 147 2.94 -17.03 4.15
CA ASP A 147 3.69 -16.92 5.41
C ASP A 147 2.73 -16.74 6.60
N PRO A 148 2.35 -17.84 7.29
CA PRO A 148 1.42 -17.79 8.41
C PRO A 148 2.05 -17.15 9.66
N THR A 149 3.38 -17.03 9.70
CA THR A 149 4.09 -16.46 10.86
C THR A 149 4.14 -14.94 10.84
N ASN A 150 3.69 -14.31 9.75
CA ASN A 150 3.75 -12.86 9.59
C ASN A 150 2.71 -12.14 10.44
N TYR A 151 3.17 -11.24 11.32
CA TYR A 151 2.32 -10.42 12.18
C TYR A 151 1.28 -9.57 11.41
N SER A 152 1.55 -9.20 10.16
CA SER A 152 0.63 -8.39 9.33
C SER A 152 -0.72 -9.07 9.14
N LEU A 153 -0.78 -10.40 9.15
CA LEU A 153 -2.03 -11.16 9.05
C LEU A 153 -2.95 -10.92 10.25
N ASN A 154 -2.38 -10.78 11.45
CA ASN A 154 -3.17 -10.51 12.65
C ASN A 154 -3.79 -9.11 12.60
N ILE A 155 -3.03 -8.13 12.10
CA ILE A 155 -3.55 -6.76 11.90
C ILE A 155 -4.67 -6.76 10.85
N LEU A 156 -4.46 -7.43 9.72
CA LEU A 156 -5.44 -7.51 8.63
C LEU A 156 -6.76 -8.14 9.10
N ARG A 157 -6.70 -9.27 9.84
CA ARG A 157 -7.87 -9.94 10.40
C ARG A 157 -8.62 -9.03 11.37
N ALA A 158 -7.92 -8.42 12.33
CA ALA A 158 -8.54 -7.49 13.29
C ALA A 158 -9.20 -6.30 12.58
N LYS A 159 -8.57 -5.75 11.54
CA LYS A 159 -9.11 -4.65 10.73
C LYS A 159 -10.36 -5.08 9.96
N LEU A 160 -10.34 -6.26 9.33
CA LEU A 160 -11.49 -6.82 8.61
C LEU A 160 -12.68 -7.00 9.56
N ASP A 161 -12.46 -7.58 10.75
CA ASP A 161 -13.51 -7.81 11.75
C ASP A 161 -14.10 -6.49 12.26
N ALA A 162 -13.25 -5.50 12.55
CA ALA A 162 -13.69 -4.17 12.97
C ALA A 162 -14.56 -3.49 11.90
N GLN A 163 -14.12 -3.53 10.63
CA GLN A 163 -14.87 -2.93 9.51
C GLN A 163 -16.20 -3.65 9.25
N ARG A 164 -16.24 -4.99 9.36
CA ARG A 164 -17.48 -5.77 9.27
C ARG A 164 -18.48 -5.39 10.35
N LYS A 165 -18.03 -5.23 11.61
CA LYS A 165 -18.90 -4.80 12.73
C LYS A 165 -19.46 -3.39 12.51
N LEU A 166 -18.64 -2.46 12.03
CA LEU A 166 -19.08 -1.10 11.70
C LEU A 166 -20.13 -1.11 10.58
N ALA A 167 -19.92 -1.92 9.54
CA ALA A 167 -20.86 -2.06 8.43
C ALA A 167 -22.19 -2.72 8.84
N GLN A 168 -22.17 -3.60 9.83
CA GLN A 168 -23.37 -4.27 10.37
C GLN A 168 -24.14 -3.42 11.38
N THR A 169 -23.54 -2.34 11.90
CA THR A 169 -24.21 -1.44 12.84
C THR A 169 -25.24 -0.60 12.08
N PRO A 170 -26.55 -0.73 12.36
CA PRO A 170 -27.55 0.11 11.71
C PRO A 170 -27.28 1.58 12.03
N PRO A 171 -27.43 2.51 11.07
CA PRO A 171 -27.37 3.93 11.39
C PRO A 171 -28.41 4.23 12.48
N PRO A 172 -28.07 5.05 13.50
CA PRO A 172 -29.01 5.41 14.55
C PRO A 172 -30.25 5.99 13.89
N ALA A 173 -31.40 5.33 14.12
CA ALA A 173 -32.67 5.79 13.61
C ALA A 173 -32.85 7.23 14.06
N ALA A 174 -32.92 8.15 13.10
CA ALA A 174 -33.08 9.58 13.31
C ALA A 174 -34.45 9.85 13.95
N HIS A 175 -34.55 9.63 15.26
CA HIS A 175 -35.66 10.10 16.06
C HIS A 175 -35.43 11.58 16.34
N GLY A 176 -36.19 12.39 15.62
CA GLY A 176 -36.75 13.67 16.03
C GLY A 176 -35.85 14.61 16.84
N ARG A 177 -35.47 15.73 16.22
CA ARG A 177 -35.11 16.96 16.93
C ARG A 177 -36.11 17.25 18.06
N SER A 178 -35.63 17.30 19.30
CA SER A 178 -36.17 18.21 20.30
C SER A 178 -35.02 18.77 21.14
N LYS A 179 -34.76 20.05 20.91
CA LYS A 179 -33.98 20.94 21.79
C LYS A 179 -34.74 21.07 23.12
N PRO A 180 -34.04 21.19 24.25
CA PRO A 180 -34.42 22.26 25.17
C PRO A 180 -33.22 23.12 25.53
N GLU A 181 -33.42 24.42 25.32
CA GLU A 181 -32.67 25.50 25.93
C GLU A 181 -32.90 25.52 27.44
N GLY A 182 -31.80 25.74 28.18
CA GLY A 182 -31.78 26.57 29.39
C GLY A 182 -32.13 25.92 30.72
N SER A 183 -31.12 25.71 31.59
CA SER A 183 -31.13 26.30 32.93
C SER A 183 -29.77 26.26 33.64
N ARG A 184 -29.30 27.47 33.93
CA ARG A 184 -28.52 27.94 35.10
C ARG A 184 -27.09 27.43 35.38
N VAL A 185 -26.18 28.35 35.07
CA VAL A 185 -25.11 28.91 35.93
C VAL A 185 -25.28 28.64 37.44
N ALA A 186 -24.22 28.10 38.06
CA ALA A 186 -23.79 28.45 39.40
C ALA A 186 -22.26 28.32 39.51
N THR A 187 -21.61 29.45 39.75
CA THR A 187 -20.19 29.58 40.11
C THR A 187 -20.07 29.41 41.62
N THR A 188 -19.12 28.60 42.09
CA THR A 188 -18.54 28.76 43.44
C THR A 188 -17.05 28.46 43.40
N THR A 189 -16.33 29.44 43.92
CA THR A 189 -14.89 29.57 44.09
C THR A 189 -14.35 28.64 45.19
N ALA A 190 -13.06 28.32 45.09
CA ALA A 190 -12.06 28.28 46.16
C ALA A 190 -11.49 26.92 46.63
N THR A 191 -10.15 26.89 46.57
CA THR A 191 -9.20 26.30 47.54
C THR A 191 -8.70 24.85 47.32
N ALA A 192 -7.47 24.75 46.81
CA ALA A 192 -6.51 23.69 47.16
C ALA A 192 -5.81 24.08 48.49
N PRO A 193 -5.29 23.15 49.33
CA PRO A 193 -4.13 22.33 48.96
C PRO A 193 -4.04 20.90 49.54
N SER A 194 -3.25 20.08 48.82
CA SER A 194 -2.26 19.06 49.25
C SER A 194 -2.63 18.04 50.34
N ASP A 195 -2.63 16.74 49.97
CA ASP A 195 -1.55 15.84 50.42
C ASP A 195 -1.47 14.54 49.59
N ALA A 196 -0.23 14.11 49.37
CA ALA A 196 0.19 12.95 48.57
C ALA A 196 0.02 11.62 49.35
N PRO A 197 0.27 10.40 48.80
CA PRO A 197 1.49 10.05 48.06
C PRO A 197 1.33 9.18 46.79
N SER A 198 2.30 9.40 45.92
CA SER A 198 2.89 8.52 44.90
C SER A 198 2.68 7.02 45.10
N GLN A 199 2.22 6.34 44.05
CA GLN A 199 2.67 4.98 43.73
C GLN A 199 2.87 4.82 42.21
N THR A 200 4.11 5.06 41.80
CA THR A 200 4.67 4.56 40.55
C THR A 200 4.88 3.04 40.71
N PRO A 201 4.39 2.17 39.82
CA PRO A 201 4.85 0.79 39.79
C PRO A 201 6.33 0.78 39.36
N PRO A 202 7.22 0.10 40.09
CA PRO A 202 8.62 0.00 39.71
C PRO A 202 8.78 -0.88 38.45
N PRO A 203 9.75 -0.56 37.56
CA PRO A 203 10.23 -1.54 36.59
C PRO A 203 10.94 -2.67 37.34
N PRO A 204 10.78 -3.95 36.94
CA PRO A 204 11.59 -5.01 37.50
C PRO A 204 13.03 -4.86 37.01
N ALA A 205 13.91 -4.44 37.90
CA ALA A 205 15.34 -4.67 37.81
C ALA A 205 15.76 -5.49 39.02
N GLN A 206 16.27 -6.70 38.79
CA GLN A 206 17.19 -7.51 39.60
C GLN A 206 17.21 -8.92 38.99
N ALA A 207 18.31 -9.66 38.87
CA ALA A 207 19.71 -9.39 39.14
C ALA A 207 20.51 -10.57 38.55
N SER A 208 21.77 -10.29 38.25
CA SER A 208 22.93 -11.16 38.43
C SER A 208 22.96 -12.58 37.83
N ALA A 209 23.95 -12.74 36.95
CA ALA A 209 24.55 -14.00 36.54
C ALA A 209 24.88 -14.96 37.70
N PRO A 210 25.03 -16.25 37.37
CA PRO A 210 26.14 -17.04 37.87
C PRO A 210 27.14 -17.31 36.74
N ALA A 211 28.40 -16.97 36.99
CA ALA A 211 29.52 -17.53 36.26
C ALA A 211 29.58 -19.04 36.52
N VAL A 212 29.71 -19.84 35.45
CA VAL A 212 30.21 -21.22 35.50
C VAL A 212 31.30 -21.33 34.43
N GLU A 213 32.40 -21.97 34.83
CA GLU A 213 33.70 -22.10 34.18
C GLU A 213 33.71 -22.66 32.74
N PRO A 214 34.81 -22.44 32.00
CA PRO A 214 35.06 -23.10 30.72
C PRO A 214 35.74 -24.47 30.92
N LYS A 215 35.18 -25.54 30.34
CA LYS A 215 35.93 -26.78 30.03
C LYS A 215 35.25 -27.62 28.93
N PRO A 216 35.99 -28.51 28.22
CA PRO A 216 35.93 -28.63 26.76
C PRO A 216 35.53 -30.03 26.24
N ALA A 217 34.89 -30.10 25.07
CA ALA A 217 34.84 -31.24 24.14
C ALA A 217 34.15 -30.75 22.84
N ALA A 218 34.84 -30.48 21.73
CA ALA A 218 35.30 -31.42 20.67
C ALA A 218 34.15 -32.11 19.89
N PRO A 219 34.34 -32.43 18.59
CA PRO A 219 34.32 -31.55 17.43
C PRO A 219 33.06 -31.77 16.56
N ALA A 220 32.49 -30.70 16.00
CA ALA A 220 31.42 -30.83 15.01
C ALA A 220 32.00 -31.26 13.64
N PRO A 221 31.41 -32.25 12.95
CA PRO A 221 31.78 -32.55 11.57
C PRO A 221 31.40 -31.38 10.66
N GLN A 222 32.43 -30.70 10.12
CA GLN A 222 32.31 -29.82 8.96
C GLN A 222 32.14 -30.67 7.71
N MET A 223 31.09 -30.41 6.93
CA MET A 223 30.93 -30.58 5.46
C MET A 223 29.44 -30.37 5.17
N ALA A 224 28.94 -29.45 4.33
CA ALA A 224 29.52 -28.46 3.47
C ALA A 224 28.42 -27.40 3.19
N GLN A 225 28.73 -26.11 3.28
CA GLN A 225 27.99 -25.09 2.55
C GLN A 225 28.95 -24.42 1.59
N ALA A 226 29.09 -25.05 0.41
CA ALA A 226 29.53 -24.37 -0.78
C ALA A 226 28.43 -23.38 -1.18
N ALA A 227 28.64 -22.10 -0.88
CA ALA A 227 27.93 -21.01 -1.52
C ALA A 227 28.39 -20.89 -2.99
N PRO A 228 27.53 -20.44 -3.92
CA PRO A 228 27.87 -20.32 -5.33
C PRO A 228 28.97 -19.29 -5.57
N VAL A 229 29.90 -19.64 -6.44
CA VAL A 229 30.85 -18.75 -7.11
C VAL A 229 30.11 -17.57 -7.77
N ALA A 230 30.09 -16.43 -7.09
CA ALA A 230 30.22 -15.15 -7.79
C ALA A 230 31.63 -15.11 -8.43
N PRO A 231 31.88 -14.33 -9.50
CA PRO A 231 33.25 -14.06 -9.91
C PRO A 231 34.02 -13.62 -8.68
N THR A 232 35.14 -14.30 -8.39
CA THR A 232 36.05 -13.95 -7.31
C THR A 232 36.62 -12.56 -7.58
N GLU A 233 35.89 -11.52 -7.17
CA GLU A 233 36.55 -10.38 -6.56
C GLU A 233 37.16 -10.91 -5.27
N ALA A 234 38.48 -10.74 -5.13
CA ALA A 234 39.23 -11.10 -3.94
C ALA A 234 38.49 -10.69 -2.64
N PRO A 235 38.75 -11.33 -1.49
CA PRO A 235 38.14 -10.94 -0.22
C PRO A 235 38.57 -9.51 0.15
N VAL A 236 37.79 -8.54 -0.32
CA VAL A 236 37.96 -7.13 0.01
C VAL A 236 37.42 -6.92 1.42
N GLN A 237 38.27 -6.44 2.32
CA GLN A 237 37.86 -6.15 3.69
C GLN A 237 36.89 -4.96 3.62
N ARG A 238 35.62 -5.19 3.97
CA ARG A 238 34.59 -4.15 4.01
C ARG A 238 34.20 -3.84 5.46
N THR A 239 34.32 -2.58 5.86
CA THR A 239 33.83 -2.08 7.14
C THR A 239 32.57 -1.23 6.88
N PRO A 240 31.42 -1.54 7.49
CA PRO A 240 30.21 -0.75 7.32
C PRO A 240 30.34 0.65 7.98
N PRO A 241 29.54 1.64 7.55
CA PRO A 241 29.57 2.98 8.12
C PRO A 241 29.04 2.96 9.57
N LEU A 242 29.67 3.71 10.46
CA LEU A 242 29.33 3.77 11.88
C LEU A 242 28.72 5.13 12.22
N LEU A 243 27.51 5.17 12.80
CA LEU A 243 26.87 6.42 13.19
C LEU A 243 27.64 7.09 14.34
N LEU A 244 28.13 8.31 14.12
CA LEU A 244 28.86 9.11 15.11
C LEU A 244 27.92 10.09 15.81
N ARG A 245 27.11 10.82 15.03
CA ARG A 245 26.19 11.82 15.57
C ARG A 245 24.80 11.62 15.02
N ARG A 246 23.82 11.47 15.92
CA ARG A 246 22.41 11.36 15.58
C ARG A 246 21.68 12.62 16.00
N VAL A 247 21.14 13.35 15.03
CA VAL A 247 20.21 14.46 15.29
C VAL A 247 18.80 13.89 15.43
N GLN A 248 18.13 14.18 16.54
CA GLN A 248 16.74 13.77 16.74
C GLN A 248 15.79 14.62 15.88
N PRO A 249 14.78 14.02 15.24
CA PRO A 249 13.80 14.77 14.48
C PRO A 249 12.89 15.60 15.39
N ALA A 250 12.61 16.82 14.97
CA ALA A 250 11.62 17.66 15.63
C ALA A 250 10.22 17.07 15.45
N TYR A 251 9.48 16.90 16.54
CA TYR A 251 8.14 16.34 16.47
C TYR A 251 7.14 17.32 15.83
N PRO A 252 6.42 16.95 14.75
CA PRO A 252 5.45 17.83 14.11
C PRO A 252 4.37 18.32 15.09
N VAL A 253 4.16 19.64 15.17
CA VAL A 253 3.22 20.25 16.14
C VAL A 253 1.80 19.69 15.99
N ALA A 254 1.34 19.52 14.75
CA ALA A 254 0.03 18.96 14.45
C ALA A 254 -0.11 17.50 14.94
N ALA A 255 0.93 16.68 14.74
CA ALA A 255 0.95 15.30 15.22
C ALA A 255 0.98 15.23 16.75
N ARG A 256 1.76 16.10 17.39
CA ARG A 256 1.83 16.21 18.86
C ARG A 256 0.48 16.57 19.47
N ARG A 257 -0.20 17.59 18.94
CA ARG A 257 -1.55 17.98 19.39
C ARG A 257 -2.56 16.85 19.23
N ALA A 258 -2.46 16.10 18.13
CA ALA A 258 -3.33 14.98 17.83
C ALA A 258 -2.89 13.66 18.48
N HIS A 259 -1.84 13.65 19.32
CA HIS A 259 -1.29 12.46 19.98
C HIS A 259 -0.97 11.30 19.00
N ARG A 260 -0.63 11.63 17.75
CA ARG A 260 -0.36 10.66 16.70
C ARG A 260 1.09 10.24 16.77
N GLN A 261 1.35 8.94 16.89
CA GLN A 261 2.68 8.36 16.84
C GLN A 261 2.93 7.68 15.48
N GLY A 262 4.18 7.33 15.20
CA GLY A 262 4.51 6.70 13.93
C GLY A 262 5.98 6.39 13.74
N TRP A 263 6.32 6.01 12.51
CA TRP A 263 7.69 5.77 12.10
C TRP A 263 7.91 6.15 10.63
N VAL A 264 9.17 6.43 10.30
CA VAL A 264 9.64 6.72 8.94
C VAL A 264 10.92 5.92 8.67
N ASP A 265 10.91 5.13 7.63
CA ASP A 265 12.10 4.51 7.04
C ASP A 265 12.70 5.47 6.01
N VAL A 266 13.94 5.89 6.25
CA VAL A 266 14.67 6.80 5.37
C VAL A 266 15.84 6.03 4.76
N GLY A 267 15.91 6.02 3.44
CA GLY A 267 17.05 5.55 2.66
C GLY A 267 17.95 6.73 2.31
N TYR A 268 19.25 6.56 2.41
CA TYR A 268 20.24 7.59 2.12
C TYR A 268 21.61 6.97 1.83
N THR A 269 22.53 7.76 1.28
CA THR A 269 23.92 7.35 1.06
C THR A 269 24.82 8.07 2.03
N VAL A 270 25.73 7.35 2.69
CA VAL A 270 26.84 7.96 3.44
C VAL A 270 28.01 8.11 2.47
N ASP A 271 28.52 9.33 2.29
CA ASP A 271 29.67 9.59 1.41
C ASP A 271 31.02 9.17 2.02
N ALA A 272 32.12 9.42 1.31
CA ALA A 272 33.46 9.05 1.77
C ALA A 272 33.95 9.94 2.93
N GLU A 273 33.30 11.08 3.14
CA GLU A 273 33.56 12.06 4.19
C GLU A 273 32.72 11.78 5.45
N GLY A 274 31.70 10.91 5.35
CA GLY A 274 30.82 10.54 6.45
C GLY A 274 29.54 11.37 6.55
N HIS A 275 29.23 12.20 5.56
CA HIS A 275 27.98 12.95 5.50
C HIS A 275 26.88 12.16 4.80
N VAL A 276 25.64 12.53 5.10
CA VAL A 276 24.46 11.90 4.49
C VAL A 276 24.03 12.68 3.24
N VAL A 277 23.95 11.97 2.12
CA VAL A 277 23.47 12.47 0.82
C VAL A 277 22.31 11.60 0.29
N ASP A 278 21.57 12.12 -0.70
CA ASP A 278 20.46 11.40 -1.37
C ASP A 278 19.36 10.83 -0.44
N ALA A 279 19.08 11.54 0.66
CA ALA A 279 18.07 11.11 1.63
C ALA A 279 16.64 11.18 1.06
N HIS A 280 15.95 10.05 1.11
CA HIS A 280 14.57 9.89 0.64
C HIS A 280 13.76 8.95 1.54
N VAL A 281 12.44 9.12 1.57
CA VAL A 281 11.56 8.25 2.35
C VAL A 281 11.30 6.96 1.57
N VAL A 282 11.62 5.83 2.19
CA VAL A 282 11.35 4.49 1.65
C VAL A 282 9.96 4.04 2.06
N ALA A 283 9.60 4.24 3.33
CA ALA A 283 8.29 3.93 3.87
C ALA A 283 7.98 4.80 5.10
N ALA A 284 6.70 5.01 5.40
CA ALA A 284 6.27 5.74 6.58
C ALA A 284 4.88 5.30 7.01
N ARG A 285 4.63 5.27 8.33
CA ARG A 285 3.29 5.14 8.90
C ARG A 285 3.11 6.07 10.11
N PRO A 286 2.05 6.89 10.14
CA PRO A 286 1.21 7.34 9.02
C PRO A 286 2.02 8.08 7.93
N ARG A 287 1.62 7.89 6.67
CA ARG A 287 2.27 8.53 5.52
C ARG A 287 2.16 10.06 5.59
N HIS A 288 3.21 10.76 5.16
CA HIS A 288 3.24 12.21 4.97
C HIS A 288 3.11 13.07 6.24
N ILE A 289 3.00 12.46 7.42
CA ILE A 289 2.93 13.18 8.69
C ILE A 289 4.32 13.49 9.24
N PHE A 290 5.24 12.52 9.12
CA PHE A 290 6.57 12.55 9.76
C PHE A 290 7.72 12.68 8.76
N ASP A 291 7.44 12.51 7.47
CA ASP A 291 8.39 12.44 6.36
C ASP A 291 9.38 13.62 6.38
N VAL A 292 8.88 14.86 6.43
CA VAL A 292 9.69 16.07 6.40
C VAL A 292 10.57 16.19 7.65
N ALA A 293 10.01 15.87 8.83
CA ALA A 293 10.76 15.93 10.09
C ALA A 293 11.90 14.89 10.12
N ALA A 294 11.63 13.70 9.61
CA ALA A 294 12.63 12.63 9.49
C ALA A 294 13.75 13.01 8.50
N LEU A 295 13.40 13.48 7.30
CA LEU A 295 14.37 13.91 6.29
C LEU A 295 15.26 15.06 6.78
N ASN A 296 14.67 16.06 7.45
CA ASN A 296 15.44 17.18 7.98
C ASN A 296 16.45 16.75 9.04
N ALA A 297 16.11 15.78 9.88
CA ALA A 297 17.02 15.27 10.90
C ALA A 297 18.18 14.46 10.31
N VAL A 298 17.87 13.55 9.38
CA VAL A 298 18.84 12.63 8.76
C VAL A 298 19.94 13.37 8.01
N ARG A 299 19.62 14.51 7.39
CA ARG A 299 20.60 15.37 6.70
C ARG A 299 21.74 15.88 7.59
N TYR A 300 21.54 15.90 8.91
CA TYR A 300 22.54 16.37 9.88
C TYR A 300 23.18 15.22 10.68
N TRP A 301 22.93 13.98 10.28
CA TRP A 301 23.61 12.82 10.86
C TRP A 301 25.04 12.74 10.31
N GLU A 302 25.95 12.34 11.18
CA GLU A 302 27.37 12.18 10.85
C GLU A 302 27.77 10.73 11.08
N TYR A 303 28.52 10.19 10.14
CA TYR A 303 28.98 8.82 10.13
C TYR A 303 30.50 8.77 10.04
N LYS A 304 31.09 7.70 10.54
CA LYS A 304 32.37 7.21 10.04
C LYS A 304 32.08 6.50 8.71
N PRO A 305 32.73 6.89 7.61
CA PRO A 305 32.46 6.33 6.29
C PRO A 305 32.72 4.83 6.24
N ALA A 306 32.08 4.14 5.31
CA ALA A 306 32.38 2.75 5.03
C ALA A 306 33.79 2.63 4.46
N LEU A 307 34.51 1.57 4.82
CA LEU A 307 35.84 1.30 4.25
C LEU A 307 35.76 0.09 3.32
N ARG A 308 36.39 0.19 2.15
CA ARG A 308 36.69 -0.93 1.26
C ARG A 308 38.20 -0.92 1.00
N ASP A 309 38.89 -1.97 1.45
CA ASP A 309 40.35 -2.09 1.33
C ASP A 309 41.11 -0.90 1.95
N GLY A 310 40.62 -0.43 3.11
CA GLY A 310 41.18 0.72 3.84
C GLY A 310 40.84 2.09 3.25
N LYS A 311 40.15 2.15 2.11
CA LYS A 311 39.71 3.40 1.47
C LYS A 311 38.25 3.70 1.80
N ALA A 312 37.95 4.95 2.12
CA ALA A 312 36.57 5.40 2.34
C ALA A 312 35.76 5.29 1.04
N VAL A 313 34.56 4.71 1.14
CA VAL A 313 33.65 4.52 0.02
C VAL A 313 32.24 4.95 0.40
N ALA A 314 31.52 5.51 -0.58
CA ALA A 314 30.12 5.82 -0.40
C ALA A 314 29.30 4.52 -0.24
N GLN A 315 28.37 4.50 0.71
CA GLN A 315 27.54 3.33 0.98
C GLN A 315 26.08 3.73 1.25
N ALA A 316 25.15 3.06 0.56
CA ALA A 316 23.73 3.19 0.81
C ALA A 316 23.35 2.54 2.16
N VAL A 317 22.54 3.26 2.93
CA VAL A 317 22.06 2.90 4.27
C VAL A 317 20.56 3.17 4.35
N GLN A 318 19.84 2.36 5.12
CA GLN A 318 18.45 2.60 5.45
C GLN A 318 18.29 2.58 6.97
N SER A 319 17.62 3.58 7.52
CA SER A 319 17.35 3.69 8.95
C SER A 319 15.88 3.98 9.25
N ARG A 320 15.36 3.32 10.29
CA ARG A 320 14.02 3.61 10.84
C ARG A 320 14.09 4.66 11.94
N ILE A 321 13.20 5.63 11.86
CA ILE A 321 13.03 6.70 12.85
C ILE A 321 11.66 6.56 13.49
N LEU A 322 11.61 6.51 14.82
CA LEU A 322 10.38 6.38 15.59
C LEU A 322 9.95 7.74 16.14
N PHE A 323 8.66 8.03 16.06
CA PHE A 323 8.02 9.21 16.61
C PHE A 323 7.02 8.78 17.69
N HIS A 324 7.40 8.96 18.94
CA HIS A 324 6.57 8.71 20.12
C HIS A 324 6.53 9.97 21.01
N LEU A 325 5.49 10.09 21.83
CA LEU A 325 5.31 11.19 22.80
C LEU A 325 5.68 10.73 24.21
#